data_AF-A0A429GC75-F1
#
_entry.id   AF-A0A429GC75-F1
#
_cell.length_a   1.000
_cell.length_b   1.000
_cell.length_c   1.000
_cell.angle_alpha   90.00
_cell.angle_beta   90.00
_cell.angle_gamma   90.00
#
_symmetry.space_group_name_H-M   'P 1'
#
loop_
_entity.id
_entity.type
_entity.pdbx_description
1 polymer ?
#
loop_
_entity_poly.entity_id
_entity_poly.type
_entity_poly.pdbx_seq_one_letter_code
_entity_poly.pdbx_strand_id
1 'polypeptide(L)'
;MLIVGIIAGFFGALLGIGGGVIIIPCLTMFFNFGIKEAIAVSIVSVVATSIAGASRYVEQRITNVRLGMFLETATTAGAVSGAFLAVKAPSSFLYILMGILLIYLSVSQLLTRKKEEEKLRNDLFITKEDEISRKLGLSNKYPDIAEGKEVNYTVIRTKSGLIASYLAGLISAMLGIGGGIIKVPVMNQLMNVPMKAAVATSKFMIGVTASTGALLYLAYGLVNTEAVAPVAMGVMIGATAGTSVMNKMKAGFIKLIFGLILLYFAYNMIIKGV
;
A
#
# COMPACT_ATOMS: atom_id res chain seq x y z
N MET A 1 2.11 14.08 16.59
CA MET A 1 1.34 13.22 15.66
C MET A 1 1.20 13.82 14.26
N LEU A 2 0.89 15.11 14.10
CA LEU A 2 0.77 15.75 12.77
C LEU A 2 2.01 15.55 11.87
N ILE A 3 3.22 15.83 12.39
CA ILE A 3 4.47 15.67 11.63
C ILE A 3 4.68 14.22 11.18
N VAL A 4 4.43 13.25 12.06
CA VAL A 4 4.45 11.82 11.73
C VAL A 4 3.46 11.53 10.61
N GLY A 5 2.24 12.08 10.69
CA GLY A 5 1.24 12.00 9.63
C GLY A 5 1.77 12.56 8.30
N ILE A 6 2.39 13.74 8.29
CA ILE A 6 2.95 14.35 7.07
C ILE A 6 4.00 13.44 6.44
N ILE A 7 4.97 12.98 7.24
CA ILE A 7 6.04 12.09 6.77
C ILE A 7 5.45 10.77 6.24
N ALA A 8 4.53 10.17 7.01
CA ALA A 8 3.89 8.92 6.64
C ALA A 8 3.00 9.04 5.41
N GLY A 9 2.30 10.16 5.24
CA GLY A 9 1.46 10.44 4.07
C GLY A 9 2.30 10.64 2.82
N PHE A 10 3.38 11.42 2.91
CA PHE A 10 4.31 11.66 1.81
C PHE A 10 4.88 10.36 1.27
N PHE A 11 5.46 9.57 2.17
CA PHE A 11 6.06 8.29 1.84
C PHE A 11 5.02 7.22 1.50
N GLY A 12 3.88 7.22 2.19
CA GLY A 12 2.76 6.32 1.93
C GLY A 12 2.14 6.51 0.54
N ALA A 13 2.15 7.75 0.02
CA ALA A 13 1.69 8.09 -1.32
C ALA A 13 2.69 7.68 -2.42
N LEU A 14 4.00 7.87 -2.19
CA LEU A 14 5.06 7.43 -3.09
C LEU A 14 5.11 5.92 -3.27
N LEU A 15 4.80 5.17 -2.21
CA LEU A 15 4.87 3.71 -2.21
C LEU A 15 3.55 3.02 -2.55
N GLY A 16 2.45 3.77 -2.55
CA GLY A 16 1.13 3.16 -2.70
C GLY A 16 0.71 2.30 -1.51
N ILE A 17 1.38 2.42 -0.36
CA ILE A 17 1.25 1.52 0.78
C ILE A 17 0.16 1.91 1.77
N GLY A 18 -0.18 3.21 1.93
CA GLY A 18 -1.19 3.63 2.92
C GLY A 18 -0.68 4.62 3.96
N GLY A 19 0.62 4.63 4.22
CA GLY A 19 1.23 5.38 5.33
C GLY A 19 1.23 4.60 6.64
N GLY A 20 0.35 3.60 6.80
CA GLY A 20 0.20 2.84 8.04
C GLY A 20 1.45 2.11 8.52
N VAL A 21 2.30 1.71 7.59
CA VAL A 21 3.62 1.13 7.87
C VAL A 21 4.54 2.05 8.66
N ILE A 22 4.37 3.36 8.52
CA ILE A 22 5.14 4.36 9.26
C ILE A 22 4.33 4.80 10.48
N ILE A 23 3.03 5.03 10.32
CA ILE A 23 2.14 5.50 11.40
C ILE A 23 2.15 4.53 12.58
N ILE A 24 2.02 3.23 12.35
CA ILE A 24 1.85 2.24 13.43
C ILE A 24 3.12 2.13 14.29
N PRO A 25 4.32 1.90 13.72
CA PRO A 25 5.55 1.96 14.51
C PRO A 25 5.73 3.30 15.21
N CYS A 26 5.45 4.42 14.54
CA CYS A 26 5.62 5.73 15.18
C CYS A 26 4.65 5.97 16.34
N LEU A 27 3.38 5.58 16.23
CA LEU A 27 2.40 5.71 17.30
C LEU A 27 2.73 4.80 18.48
N THR A 28 3.13 3.57 18.19
CA THR A 28 3.51 2.61 19.23
C THR A 28 4.83 2.97 19.91
N MET A 29 5.80 3.56 19.21
CA MET A 29 7.13 3.90 19.76
C MET A 29 7.17 5.27 20.44
N PHE A 30 6.67 6.31 19.77
CA PHE A 30 6.83 7.70 20.24
C PHE A 30 5.65 8.21 21.06
N PHE A 31 4.48 7.57 20.92
CA PHE A 31 3.25 8.00 21.60
C PHE A 31 2.71 6.92 22.56
N ASN A 32 3.40 5.77 22.69
CA ASN A 32 3.04 4.66 23.57
C ASN A 32 1.65 4.06 23.34
N PHE A 33 1.12 4.14 22.12
CA PHE A 33 -0.15 3.53 21.77
C PHE A 33 -0.06 2.01 21.80
N GLY A 34 -1.15 1.34 22.23
CA GLY A 34 -1.30 -0.09 22.01
C GLY A 34 -1.41 -0.39 20.51
N ILE A 35 -0.89 -1.54 20.05
CA ILE A 35 -0.89 -1.85 18.61
C ILE A 35 -2.29 -1.83 17.99
N LYS A 36 -3.32 -2.31 18.71
CA LYS A 36 -4.71 -2.30 18.22
C LYS A 36 -5.25 -0.87 18.04
N GLU A 37 -4.92 0.03 18.95
CA GLU A 37 -5.28 1.45 18.87
C GLU A 37 -4.50 2.15 17.74
N ALA A 38 -3.20 1.87 17.61
CA ALA A 38 -2.36 2.37 16.52
C ALA A 38 -2.86 1.89 15.15
N ILE A 39 -3.29 0.63 15.03
CA ILE A 39 -3.92 0.05 13.85
C ILE A 39 -5.22 0.77 13.51
N ALA A 40 -6.07 1.04 14.51
CA ALA A 40 -7.34 1.73 14.35
C ALA A 40 -7.15 3.19 13.90
N VAL A 41 -6.21 3.93 14.50
CA VAL A 41 -5.85 5.30 14.07
C VAL A 41 -5.25 5.29 12.66
N SER A 42 -4.39 4.31 12.38
CA SER A 42 -3.72 4.15 11.09
C SER A 42 -4.72 3.89 9.97
N ILE A 43 -5.65 2.95 10.14
CA ILE A 43 -6.57 2.56 9.05
C ILE A 43 -7.49 3.72 8.64
N VAL A 44 -7.94 4.54 9.58
CA VAL A 44 -8.71 5.77 9.28
C VAL A 44 -7.84 6.78 8.55
N SER A 45 -6.59 6.96 8.99
CA SER A 45 -5.63 7.87 8.33
C SER A 45 -5.27 7.38 6.91
N VAL A 46 -5.18 6.07 6.71
CA VAL A 46 -4.94 5.41 5.42
C VAL A 46 -6.07 5.69 4.43
N VAL A 47 -7.33 5.73 4.88
CA VAL A 47 -8.48 6.16 4.05
C VAL A 47 -8.26 7.60 3.57
N ALA A 48 -7.93 8.53 4.47
CA ALA A 48 -7.69 9.93 4.13
C ALA A 48 -6.52 10.08 3.13
N THR A 49 -5.44 9.33 3.34
CA THR A 49 -4.26 9.28 2.46
C THR A 49 -4.62 8.74 1.07
N SER A 50 -5.50 7.74 1.00
CA SER A 50 -5.95 7.16 -0.26
C SER A 50 -6.76 8.16 -1.06
N ILE A 51 -7.73 8.86 -0.44
CA ILE A 51 -8.54 9.87 -1.11
C ILE A 51 -7.63 10.96 -1.70
N ALA A 52 -6.70 11.49 -0.89
CA ALA A 52 -5.77 12.55 -1.32
C ALA A 52 -4.84 12.10 -2.47
N GLY A 53 -4.39 10.85 -2.47
CA GLY A 53 -3.46 10.35 -3.48
C GLY A 53 -4.12 9.78 -4.74
N ALA A 54 -5.26 9.11 -4.60
CA ALA A 54 -5.94 8.41 -5.68
C ALA A 54 -6.48 9.38 -6.73
N SER A 55 -7.10 10.50 -6.31
CA SER A 55 -7.61 11.52 -7.24
C SER A 55 -6.50 12.03 -8.17
N ARG A 56 -5.34 12.40 -7.60
CA ARG A 56 -4.19 12.84 -8.40
C ARG A 56 -3.64 11.78 -9.34
N TYR A 57 -3.53 10.53 -8.91
CA TYR A 57 -3.03 9.48 -9.79
C TYR A 57 -4.01 9.11 -10.92
N VAL A 58 -5.32 9.23 -10.67
CA VAL A 58 -6.36 9.08 -11.69
C VAL A 58 -6.29 10.24 -12.69
N GLU A 59 -6.14 11.48 -12.22
CA GLU A 59 -5.94 12.66 -13.07
C GLU A 59 -4.68 12.55 -13.94
N GLN A 60 -3.58 12.02 -13.37
CA GLN A 60 -2.34 11.75 -14.09
C GLN A 60 -2.41 10.54 -15.05
N ARG A 61 -3.54 9.82 -15.09
CA ARG A 61 -3.76 8.62 -15.93
C ARG A 61 -2.78 7.48 -15.67
N ILE A 62 -2.24 7.40 -14.45
CA ILE A 62 -1.33 6.31 -14.02
C ILE A 62 -2.13 5.15 -13.43
N THR A 63 -3.27 5.45 -12.81
CA THR A 63 -4.14 4.45 -12.17
C THR A 63 -4.81 3.54 -13.19
N ASN A 64 -4.63 2.23 -13.04
CA ASN A 64 -5.39 1.23 -13.79
C ASN A 64 -6.70 0.90 -13.08
N VAL A 65 -7.73 1.72 -13.30
CA VAL A 65 -9.01 1.60 -12.59
C VAL A 65 -9.68 0.25 -12.82
N ARG A 66 -9.59 -0.33 -14.03
CA ARG A 66 -10.17 -1.65 -14.34
C ARG A 66 -9.53 -2.76 -13.53
N LEU A 67 -8.20 -2.81 -13.52
CA LEU A 67 -7.46 -3.77 -12.70
C LEU A 67 -7.74 -3.55 -11.21
N GLY A 68 -7.81 -2.29 -10.78
CA GLY A 68 -8.16 -1.92 -9.42
C GLY A 68 -9.51 -2.49 -8.99
N MET A 69 -10.57 -2.21 -9.74
CA MET A 69 -11.91 -2.75 -9.46
C MET A 69 -11.94 -4.28 -9.45
N PHE A 70 -11.26 -4.93 -10.40
CA PHE A 70 -11.18 -6.38 -10.47
C PHE A 70 -10.56 -6.98 -9.20
N LEU A 71 -9.38 -6.50 -8.79
CA LEU A 71 -8.68 -7.00 -7.59
C LEU A 71 -9.35 -6.56 -6.28
N GLU A 72 -10.10 -5.46 -6.30
CA GLU A 72 -10.73 -4.90 -5.09
C GLU A 72 -11.88 -5.77 -4.59
N THR A 73 -12.54 -6.52 -5.48
CA THR A 73 -13.56 -7.51 -5.10
C THR A 73 -12.99 -8.54 -4.11
N ALA A 74 -11.87 -9.16 -4.45
CA ALA A 74 -11.18 -10.14 -3.59
C ALA A 74 -10.59 -9.46 -2.35
N THR A 75 -10.03 -8.26 -2.50
CA THR A 75 -9.41 -7.57 -1.37
C THR A 75 -10.43 -7.18 -0.31
N THR A 76 -11.59 -6.65 -0.71
CA THR A 76 -12.64 -6.24 0.23
C THR A 76 -13.12 -7.42 1.06
N ALA A 77 -13.35 -8.57 0.42
CA ALA A 77 -13.69 -9.81 1.12
C ALA A 77 -12.60 -10.24 2.13
N GLY A 78 -11.33 -10.13 1.73
CA GLY A 78 -10.20 -10.35 2.64
C GLY A 78 -10.17 -9.35 3.79
N ALA A 79 -10.44 -8.07 3.53
CA ALA A 79 -10.40 -7.02 4.55
C ALA A 79 -11.47 -7.21 5.61
N VAL A 80 -12.67 -7.65 5.22
CA VAL A 80 -13.72 -8.03 6.18
C VAL A 80 -13.22 -9.14 7.11
N SER A 81 -12.71 -10.24 6.57
CA SER A 81 -12.22 -11.36 7.39
C SER A 81 -11.02 -10.97 8.25
N GLY A 82 -10.10 -10.17 7.72
CA GLY A 82 -8.94 -9.65 8.43
C GLY A 82 -9.29 -8.74 9.61
N ALA A 83 -10.22 -7.81 9.44
CA ALA A 83 -10.65 -6.91 10.52
C ALA A 83 -11.25 -7.69 11.69
N PHE A 84 -12.10 -8.70 11.43
CA PHE A 84 -12.62 -9.58 12.48
C PHE A 84 -11.53 -10.37 13.19
N LEU A 85 -10.54 -10.89 12.45
CA LEU A 85 -9.42 -11.63 13.03
C LEU A 85 -8.55 -10.74 13.92
N ALA A 86 -8.29 -9.49 13.53
CA ALA A 86 -7.42 -8.62 14.32
C ALA A 86 -8.02 -8.16 15.66
N VAL A 87 -9.35 -7.98 15.73
CA VAL A 87 -9.99 -7.68 17.02
C VAL A 87 -9.74 -8.81 18.02
N LYS A 88 -9.78 -10.07 17.55
CA LYS A 88 -9.57 -11.28 18.38
C LYS A 88 -8.10 -11.65 18.56
N ALA A 89 -7.21 -11.22 17.67
CA ALA A 89 -5.80 -11.59 17.71
C ALA A 89 -5.09 -11.03 18.96
N PRO A 90 -4.12 -11.76 19.54
CA PRO A 90 -3.28 -11.24 20.59
C PRO A 90 -2.34 -10.16 20.05
N SER A 91 -2.02 -9.17 20.87
CA SER A 91 -1.18 -8.03 20.46
C SER A 91 0.22 -8.44 20.02
N SER A 92 0.83 -9.44 20.67
CA SER A 92 2.14 -9.99 20.30
C SER A 92 2.15 -10.54 18.87
N PHE A 93 1.11 -11.27 18.48
CA PHE A 93 0.97 -11.78 17.12
C PHE A 93 0.91 -10.64 16.08
N LEU A 94 0.18 -9.56 16.37
CA LEU A 94 0.10 -8.41 15.46
C LEU A 94 1.45 -7.69 15.31
N TYR A 95 2.22 -7.56 16.41
CA TYR A 95 3.57 -6.98 16.39
C TYR A 95 4.52 -7.82 15.53
N ILE A 96 4.56 -9.14 15.78
CA ILE A 96 5.42 -10.07 15.05
C ILE A 96 5.02 -10.12 13.57
N LEU A 97 3.72 -10.22 13.27
CA LEU A 97 3.22 -10.26 11.89
C LEU A 97 3.59 -8.98 11.13
N MET A 98 3.42 -7.80 11.77
CA MET A 98 3.89 -6.54 11.20
C MET A 98 5.39 -6.59 10.94
N GLY A 99 6.19 -6.95 11.95
CA GLY A 99 7.65 -7.04 11.84
C GLY A 99 8.11 -7.90 10.65
N ILE A 100 7.59 -9.12 10.53
CA ILE A 100 7.90 -10.04 9.43
C ILE A 100 7.55 -9.43 8.06
N LEU A 101 6.38 -8.78 7.95
CA LEU A 101 5.98 -8.13 6.69
C LEU A 101 6.88 -6.95 6.33
N LEU A 102 7.31 -6.17 7.31
CA LEU A 102 8.23 -5.06 7.09
C LEU A 102 9.61 -5.55 6.63
N ILE A 103 10.11 -6.67 7.18
CA ILE A 103 11.33 -7.32 6.68
C ILE A 103 11.14 -7.77 5.23
N TYR A 104 10.09 -8.54 4.96
CA TYR A 104 9.81 -9.04 3.61
C TYR A 104 9.77 -7.91 2.58
N LEU A 105 9.07 -6.83 2.91
CA LEU A 105 9.01 -5.65 2.06
C LEU A 105 10.36 -5.01 1.84
N SER A 106 11.10 -4.74 2.92
CA SER A 106 12.42 -4.10 2.86
C SER A 106 13.31 -4.86 1.88
N VAL A 107 13.42 -6.17 2.07
CA VAL A 107 14.23 -7.06 1.22
C VAL A 107 13.72 -7.07 -0.21
N SER A 108 12.41 -7.24 -0.42
CA SER A 108 11.79 -7.29 -1.76
C SER A 108 12.03 -6.01 -2.57
N GLN A 109 11.96 -4.84 -1.93
CA GLN A 109 12.22 -3.55 -2.59
C GLN A 109 13.69 -3.39 -2.97
N LEU A 110 14.62 -3.78 -2.09
CA LEU A 110 16.05 -3.70 -2.36
C LEU A 110 16.48 -4.65 -3.50
N LEU A 111 15.96 -5.88 -3.51
CA LEU A 111 16.33 -6.89 -4.51
C LEU A 111 15.72 -6.63 -5.90
N THR A 112 14.50 -6.09 -5.97
CA THR A 112 13.80 -5.90 -7.26
C THR A 112 14.07 -4.56 -7.93
N ARG A 113 14.95 -3.73 -7.38
CA ARG A 113 15.31 -2.42 -7.94
C ARG A 113 15.89 -2.52 -9.36
N LYS A 114 16.97 -3.30 -9.54
CA LYS A 114 17.68 -3.38 -10.82
C LYS A 114 16.84 -4.04 -11.93
N LYS A 115 16.11 -5.11 -11.56
CA LYS A 115 15.25 -5.87 -12.49
C LYS A 115 14.14 -5.03 -13.11
N GLU A 116 13.63 -4.04 -12.38
CA GLU A 116 12.59 -3.15 -12.89
C GLU A 116 13.12 -2.12 -13.87
N GLU A 117 14.26 -1.51 -13.57
CA GLU A 117 14.95 -0.59 -14.49
C GLU A 117 15.29 -1.30 -15.81
N GLU A 118 15.70 -2.57 -15.76
CA GLU A 118 15.95 -3.40 -16.93
C GLU A 118 14.67 -3.69 -17.74
N LYS A 119 13.57 -4.06 -17.08
CA LYS A 119 12.29 -4.30 -17.76
C LYS A 119 11.75 -3.05 -18.46
N LEU A 120 11.91 -1.87 -17.85
CA LEU A 120 11.49 -0.59 -18.43
C LEU A 120 12.33 -0.22 -19.67
N ARG A 121 13.64 -0.49 -19.64
CA ARG A 121 14.55 -0.20 -20.76
C ARG A 121 14.29 -1.10 -21.97
N ASN A 122 14.01 -2.37 -21.72
CA ASN A 122 13.87 -3.40 -22.75
C ASN A 122 12.40 -3.69 -23.12
N ASP A 123 11.46 -2.85 -22.69
CA ASP A 123 10.00 -2.98 -22.90
C ASP A 123 9.42 -4.39 -22.58
N LEU A 124 10.03 -5.07 -21.60
CA LEU A 124 9.68 -6.43 -21.17
C LEU A 124 8.36 -6.53 -20.39
N PHE A 125 7.60 -5.43 -20.32
CA PHE A 125 6.25 -5.41 -19.77
C PHE A 125 5.18 -5.82 -20.78
N ILE A 126 5.52 -5.89 -22.07
CA ILE A 126 4.62 -6.36 -23.13
C ILE A 126 4.82 -7.87 -23.29
N THR A 127 3.80 -8.64 -22.89
CA THR A 127 3.81 -10.12 -22.92
C THR A 127 2.43 -10.67 -23.30
N LYS A 128 2.31 -11.99 -23.48
CA LYS A 128 1.03 -12.64 -23.80
C LYS A 128 0.05 -12.55 -22.62
N GLU A 129 -1.13 -11.99 -22.88
CA GLU A 129 -2.22 -11.88 -21.90
C GLU A 129 -2.80 -13.25 -21.53
N ASP A 130 -3.24 -13.38 -20.28
CA ASP A 130 -4.14 -14.48 -19.89
C ASP A 130 -5.59 -14.20 -20.32
N GLU A 131 -6.41 -15.25 -20.37
CA GLU A 131 -7.78 -15.18 -20.88
C GLU A 131 -8.66 -14.17 -20.14
N ILE A 132 -8.50 -14.07 -18.82
CA ILE A 132 -9.29 -13.14 -17.99
C ILE A 132 -8.83 -11.71 -18.26
N SER A 133 -7.52 -11.50 -18.31
CA SER A 133 -6.91 -10.20 -18.63
C SER A 133 -7.41 -9.67 -19.97
N ARG A 134 -7.43 -10.53 -20.99
CA ARG A 134 -7.95 -10.21 -22.34
C ARG A 134 -9.45 -9.94 -22.33
N LYS A 135 -10.24 -10.81 -21.68
CA LYS A 135 -11.71 -10.68 -21.65
C LYS A 135 -12.18 -9.42 -20.92
N LEU A 136 -11.47 -9.02 -19.87
CA LEU A 136 -11.80 -7.85 -19.04
C LEU A 136 -11.03 -6.59 -19.45
N GLY A 137 -10.11 -6.67 -20.42
CA GLY A 137 -9.29 -5.55 -20.88
C GLY A 137 -8.49 -4.91 -19.74
N LEU A 138 -7.75 -5.72 -18.98
CA LEU A 138 -7.00 -5.29 -17.78
C LEU A 138 -5.64 -4.66 -18.10
N SER A 139 -5.04 -5.01 -19.25
CA SER A 139 -3.83 -4.36 -19.75
C SER A 139 -4.07 -2.88 -20.06
N ASN A 140 -3.05 -2.04 -19.89
CA ASN A 140 -3.19 -0.60 -20.07
C ASN A 140 -1.84 0.05 -20.40
N LYS A 141 -1.88 1.37 -20.59
CA LYS A 141 -0.71 2.23 -20.75
C LYS A 141 -0.83 3.47 -19.88
N TYR A 142 0.30 4.06 -19.53
CA TYR A 142 0.34 5.32 -18.78
C TYR A 142 1.48 6.23 -19.25
N PRO A 143 1.31 7.57 -19.13
CA PRO A 143 2.40 8.51 -19.41
C PRO A 143 3.39 8.55 -18.24
N ASP A 144 4.67 8.27 -18.52
CA ASP A 144 5.76 8.39 -17.53
C ASP A 144 6.58 9.67 -17.79
N ILE A 145 6.51 10.62 -16.87
CA ILE A 145 7.23 11.90 -16.97
C ILE A 145 8.74 11.73 -16.73
N ALA A 146 9.15 10.80 -15.86
CA ALA A 146 10.57 10.58 -15.54
C ALA A 146 11.30 9.89 -16.70
N GLU A 147 10.61 9.03 -17.44
CA GLU A 147 11.16 8.33 -18.61
C GLU A 147 10.87 9.06 -19.93
N GLY A 148 9.96 10.03 -19.94
CA GLY A 148 9.59 10.80 -21.13
C GLY A 148 8.86 9.98 -22.21
N LYS A 149 8.29 8.82 -21.86
CA LYS A 149 7.58 7.91 -22.79
C LYS A 149 6.26 7.39 -22.23
N GLU A 150 5.35 6.96 -23.11
CA GLU A 150 4.22 6.13 -22.71
C GLU A 150 4.70 4.70 -22.44
N VAL A 151 4.41 4.20 -21.24
CA VAL A 151 4.75 2.83 -20.84
C VAL A 151 3.53 1.95 -21.04
N ASN A 152 3.63 1.01 -21.99
CA ASN A 152 2.63 -0.02 -22.24
C ASN A 152 2.95 -1.27 -21.43
N TYR A 153 1.94 -1.94 -20.88
CA TYR A 153 2.12 -3.19 -20.15
C TYR A 153 0.93 -4.13 -20.28
N THR A 154 1.20 -5.43 -20.18
CA THR A 154 0.16 -6.45 -20.15
C THR A 154 0.02 -7.09 -18.79
N VAL A 155 -1.23 -7.23 -18.36
CA VAL A 155 -1.55 -7.88 -17.08
C VAL A 155 -1.58 -9.40 -17.30
N ILE A 156 -0.87 -10.12 -16.43
CA ILE A 156 -0.81 -11.58 -16.45
C ILE A 156 -1.17 -12.18 -15.09
N ARG A 157 -1.41 -13.50 -15.06
CA ARG A 157 -1.64 -14.30 -13.84
C ARG A 157 -2.79 -13.76 -12.97
N THR A 158 -3.85 -13.27 -13.60
CA THR A 158 -5.05 -12.70 -12.95
C THR A 158 -5.63 -13.56 -11.83
N LYS A 159 -5.74 -14.89 -12.01
CA LYS A 159 -6.26 -15.81 -10.97
C LYS A 159 -5.41 -15.78 -9.70
N SER A 160 -4.09 -15.89 -9.84
CA SER A 160 -3.15 -15.79 -8.71
C SER A 160 -3.19 -14.38 -8.10
N GLY A 161 -3.39 -13.35 -8.92
CA GLY A 161 -3.61 -11.98 -8.49
C GLY A 161 -4.81 -11.82 -7.57
N LEU A 162 -5.95 -12.47 -7.86
CA LEU A 162 -7.14 -12.44 -6.98
C LEU A 162 -6.87 -13.10 -5.63
N ILE A 163 -6.27 -14.30 -5.61
CA ILE A 163 -5.93 -15.01 -4.36
C ILE A 163 -4.98 -14.16 -3.52
N ALA A 164 -3.93 -13.63 -4.14
CA ALA A 164 -2.98 -12.78 -3.45
C ALA A 164 -3.61 -11.46 -2.97
N SER A 165 -4.59 -10.92 -3.70
CA SER A 165 -5.32 -9.71 -3.30
C SER A 165 -6.27 -9.96 -2.13
N TYR A 166 -6.90 -11.13 -2.06
CA TYR A 166 -7.65 -11.55 -0.87
C TYR A 166 -6.75 -11.60 0.36
N LEU A 167 -5.61 -12.29 0.26
CA LEU A 167 -4.62 -12.35 1.35
C LEU A 167 -4.07 -10.96 1.71
N ALA A 168 -3.87 -10.10 0.70
CA ALA A 168 -3.48 -8.71 0.90
C ALA A 168 -4.53 -7.97 1.73
N GLY A 169 -5.82 -8.14 1.43
CA GLY A 169 -6.92 -7.55 2.19
C GLY A 169 -6.97 -8.03 3.63
N LEU A 170 -6.85 -9.35 3.82
CA LEU A 170 -6.85 -9.98 5.14
C LEU A 170 -5.74 -9.41 6.03
N ILE A 171 -4.50 -9.48 5.56
CA ILE A 171 -3.34 -8.98 6.32
C ILE A 171 -3.41 -7.46 6.47
N SER A 172 -3.88 -6.75 5.44
CA SER A 172 -4.02 -5.30 5.45
C SER A 172 -4.93 -4.80 6.55
N ALA A 173 -6.13 -5.36 6.62
CA ALA A 173 -7.12 -4.97 7.61
C ALA A 173 -6.64 -5.37 9.00
N MET A 174 -6.00 -6.54 9.13
CA MET A 174 -5.46 -6.97 10.42
C MET A 174 -4.43 -6.01 10.99
N LEU A 175 -3.61 -5.42 10.13
CA LEU A 175 -2.49 -4.57 10.52
C LEU A 175 -2.76 -3.08 10.28
N GLY A 176 -3.94 -2.66 9.83
CA GLY A 176 -4.25 -1.25 9.60
C GLY A 176 -3.35 -0.53 8.58
N ILE A 177 -2.70 -1.27 7.68
CA ILE A 177 -1.70 -0.74 6.75
C ILE A 177 -2.29 -0.25 5.42
N GLY A 178 -3.46 -0.75 5.01
CA GLY A 178 -4.10 -0.39 3.73
C GLY A 178 -3.74 -1.31 2.55
N GLY A 179 -2.91 -2.34 2.73
CA GLY A 179 -2.80 -3.47 1.80
C GLY A 179 -1.90 -3.25 0.60
N GLY A 180 -1.47 -2.01 0.37
CA GLY A 180 -0.50 -1.70 -0.67
C GLY A 180 0.85 -2.37 -0.49
N ILE A 181 1.22 -2.74 0.75
CA ILE A 181 2.39 -3.59 1.05
C ILE A 181 2.39 -4.85 0.18
N ILE A 182 1.24 -5.49 0.04
CA ILE A 182 1.14 -6.79 -0.64
C ILE A 182 0.66 -6.57 -2.07
N LYS A 183 -0.34 -5.71 -2.28
CA LYS A 183 -0.91 -5.43 -3.61
C LYS A 183 0.14 -4.90 -4.58
N VAL A 184 1.03 -4.01 -4.15
CA VAL A 184 2.04 -3.41 -5.05
C VAL A 184 3.04 -4.46 -5.56
N PRO A 185 3.70 -5.27 -4.70
CA PRO A 185 4.51 -6.40 -5.16
C PRO A 185 3.73 -7.44 -5.95
N VAL A 186 2.48 -7.75 -5.59
CA VAL A 186 1.65 -8.69 -6.36
C VAL A 186 1.43 -8.17 -7.78
N MET A 187 1.01 -6.92 -7.94
CA MET A 187 0.83 -6.33 -9.26
C MET A 187 2.16 -6.30 -10.03
N ASN A 188 3.26 -5.89 -9.38
CA ASN A 188 4.54 -5.71 -10.04
C ASN A 188 5.27 -7.00 -10.39
N GLN A 189 5.43 -7.87 -9.42
CA GLN A 189 6.28 -9.06 -9.50
C GLN A 189 5.50 -10.28 -9.99
N LEU A 190 4.20 -10.37 -9.68
CA LEU A 190 3.36 -11.49 -10.09
C LEU A 190 2.56 -11.18 -11.37
N MET A 191 1.95 -9.99 -11.45
CA MET A 191 1.02 -9.66 -12.55
C MET A 191 1.61 -8.80 -13.67
N ASN A 192 2.92 -8.53 -13.61
CA ASN A 192 3.67 -7.78 -14.63
C ASN A 192 3.19 -6.34 -14.85
N VAL A 193 2.76 -5.66 -13.79
CA VAL A 193 2.35 -4.24 -13.82
C VAL A 193 3.52 -3.34 -13.39
N PRO A 194 3.94 -2.34 -14.19
CA PRO A 194 5.01 -1.42 -13.81
C PRO A 194 4.77 -0.75 -12.45
N MET A 195 5.83 -0.49 -11.66
CA MET A 195 5.69 -0.01 -10.28
C MET A 195 4.83 1.24 -10.14
N LYS A 196 4.99 2.24 -11.02
CA LYS A 196 4.17 3.46 -10.94
C LYS A 196 2.68 3.17 -11.10
N ALA A 197 2.32 2.35 -12.09
CA ALA A 197 0.95 1.89 -12.28
C ALA A 197 0.45 1.04 -11.12
N ALA A 198 1.28 0.13 -10.57
CA ALA A 198 0.94 -0.69 -9.42
C ALA A 198 0.70 0.17 -8.16
N VAL A 199 1.56 1.15 -7.89
CA VAL A 199 1.45 2.11 -6.78
C VAL A 199 0.17 2.93 -6.89
N ALA A 200 -0.10 3.50 -8.06
CA ALA A 200 -1.29 4.29 -8.33
C ALA A 200 -2.58 3.47 -8.18
N THR A 201 -2.61 2.29 -8.82
CA THR A 201 -3.74 1.35 -8.76
C THR A 201 -3.99 0.88 -7.34
N SER A 202 -2.93 0.55 -6.60
CA SER A 202 -3.03 0.21 -5.19
C SER A 202 -3.64 1.37 -4.40
N LYS A 203 -3.15 2.60 -4.59
CA LYS A 203 -3.71 3.76 -3.87
C LYS A 203 -5.19 3.98 -4.08
N PHE A 204 -5.67 3.80 -5.31
CA PHE A 204 -7.09 3.84 -5.61
C PHE A 204 -7.86 2.77 -4.83
N MET A 205 -7.35 1.54 -4.82
CA MET A 205 -7.94 0.42 -4.10
C MET A 205 -7.95 0.59 -2.57
N ILE A 206 -6.88 1.15 -1.98
CA ILE A 206 -6.73 1.31 -0.53
C ILE A 206 -7.94 2.01 0.09
N GLY A 207 -8.53 2.99 -0.60
CA GLY A 207 -9.62 3.80 -0.05
C GLY A 207 -10.83 2.95 0.30
N VAL A 208 -11.20 2.03 -0.59
CA VAL A 208 -12.32 1.11 -0.38
C VAL A 208 -11.95 0.06 0.67
N THR A 209 -10.83 -0.65 0.49
CA THR A 209 -10.36 -1.70 1.42
C THR A 209 -10.23 -1.19 2.86
N ALA A 210 -9.58 -0.04 3.04
CA ALA A 210 -9.33 0.54 4.35
C ALA A 210 -10.60 1.11 4.96
N SER A 211 -11.55 1.60 4.16
CA SER A 211 -12.85 2.06 4.68
C SER A 211 -13.63 0.91 5.29
N THR A 212 -13.60 -0.28 4.66
CA THR A 212 -14.22 -1.49 5.21
C THR A 212 -13.66 -1.85 6.58
N GLY A 213 -12.33 -1.84 6.73
CA GLY A 213 -11.69 -2.11 8.01
C GLY A 213 -11.94 -0.99 9.04
N ALA A 214 -11.81 0.27 8.62
CA ALA A 214 -12.02 1.44 9.48
C ALA A 214 -13.42 1.47 10.10
N LEU A 215 -14.46 1.11 9.33
CA LEU A 215 -15.83 1.00 9.85
C LEU A 215 -15.93 -0.02 10.99
N LEU A 216 -15.27 -1.17 10.86
CA LEU A 216 -15.23 -2.19 11.92
C LEU A 216 -14.47 -1.66 13.16
N TYR A 217 -13.29 -1.06 12.99
CA TYR A 217 -12.54 -0.51 14.13
C TYR A 217 -13.28 0.63 14.85
N LEU A 218 -14.02 1.47 14.10
CA LEU A 218 -14.91 2.48 14.65
C LEU A 218 -16.07 1.85 15.42
N ALA A 219 -16.72 0.82 14.87
CA ALA A 219 -17.82 0.12 15.52
C ALA A 219 -17.41 -0.57 16.83
N TYR A 220 -16.16 -1.04 16.92
CA TYR A 220 -15.60 -1.60 18.16
C TYR A 220 -15.08 -0.54 19.14
N GLY A 221 -15.18 0.77 18.83
CA GLY A 221 -14.74 1.85 19.71
C GLY A 221 -13.22 1.92 19.92
N LEU A 222 -12.43 1.37 19.00
CA LEU A 222 -10.96 1.29 19.12
C LEU A 222 -10.23 2.54 18.59
N VAL A 223 -10.95 3.44 17.91
CA VAL A 223 -10.36 4.63 17.30
C VAL A 223 -10.27 5.75 18.32
N ASN A 224 -9.04 6.11 18.67
CA ASN A 224 -8.76 7.30 19.45
C ASN A 224 -8.95 8.55 18.58
N THR A 225 -9.99 9.33 18.86
CA THR A 225 -10.38 10.51 18.08
C THR A 225 -9.39 11.67 18.21
N GLU A 226 -8.72 11.79 19.36
CA GLU A 226 -7.70 12.81 19.60
C GLU A 226 -6.44 12.56 18.76
N ALA A 227 -6.07 11.29 18.60
CA ALA A 227 -4.93 10.89 17.77
C ALA A 227 -5.26 10.90 16.28
N VAL A 228 -6.48 10.48 15.90
CA VAL A 228 -6.84 10.32 14.48
C VAL A 228 -6.89 11.64 13.73
N ALA A 229 -7.39 12.71 14.35
CA ALA A 229 -7.51 14.02 13.70
C ALA A 229 -6.16 14.59 13.23
N PRO A 230 -5.12 14.73 14.08
CA PRO A 230 -3.83 15.25 13.63
C PRO A 230 -3.11 14.28 12.69
N VAL A 231 -3.23 12.96 12.86
CA VAL A 231 -2.60 12.00 11.94
C VAL A 231 -3.26 12.07 10.56
N ALA A 232 -4.59 12.05 10.48
CA ALA A 232 -5.36 12.13 9.24
C ALA A 232 -5.09 13.43 8.47
N MET A 233 -5.06 14.58 9.15
CA MET A 233 -4.70 15.85 8.51
C MET A 233 -3.27 15.82 7.98
N GLY A 234 -2.33 15.32 8.79
CA GLY A 234 -0.92 15.24 8.40
C GLY A 234 -0.75 14.37 7.16
N VAL A 235 -1.35 13.19 7.13
CA VAL A 235 -1.21 12.29 5.98
C VAL A 235 -1.84 12.83 4.70
N MET A 236 -2.92 13.61 4.79
CA MET A 236 -3.51 14.26 3.60
C MET A 236 -2.55 15.30 2.99
N ILE A 237 -1.93 16.13 3.83
CA ILE A 237 -0.92 17.12 3.42
C ILE A 237 0.29 16.39 2.81
N GLY A 238 0.81 15.40 3.52
CA GLY A 238 1.94 14.60 3.07
C GLY A 238 1.65 13.91 1.74
N ALA A 239 0.50 13.24 1.61
CA ALA A 239 0.14 12.47 0.42
C ALA A 239 0.00 13.36 -0.83
N THR A 240 -0.54 14.56 -0.65
CA THR A 240 -0.65 15.56 -1.72
C THR A 240 0.73 15.94 -2.27
N ALA A 241 1.70 16.19 -1.39
CA ALA A 241 3.07 16.45 -1.78
C ALA A 241 3.73 15.21 -2.40
N GLY A 242 3.57 14.03 -1.78
CA GLY A 242 4.19 12.78 -2.24
C GLY A 242 3.76 12.36 -3.64
N THR A 243 2.45 12.42 -3.93
CA THR A 243 1.92 12.10 -5.28
C THR A 243 2.41 13.07 -6.36
N SER A 244 2.62 14.33 -6.01
CA SER A 244 3.13 15.35 -6.94
C SER A 244 4.59 15.12 -7.31
N VAL A 245 5.38 14.52 -6.41
CA VAL A 245 6.81 14.23 -6.63
C VAL A 245 7.01 12.85 -7.26
N MET A 246 6.10 11.89 -7.01
CA MET A 246 6.20 10.50 -7.47
C MET A 246 6.57 10.36 -8.95
N ASN A 247 5.85 11.06 -9.83
CA ASN A 247 6.03 10.88 -11.27
C ASN A 247 7.36 11.47 -11.79
N LYS A 248 8.06 12.28 -10.97
CA LYS A 248 9.38 12.86 -11.28
C LYS A 248 10.54 12.01 -10.74
N MET A 249 10.27 11.03 -9.88
CA MET A 249 11.30 10.20 -9.26
C MET A 249 11.51 8.90 -10.03
N LYS A 250 12.77 8.46 -10.12
CA LYS A 250 13.10 7.13 -10.63
C LYS A 250 12.65 6.06 -9.64
N ALA A 251 12.04 4.99 -10.16
CA ALA A 251 11.52 3.89 -9.33
C ALA A 251 12.60 3.29 -8.41
N GLY A 252 13.86 3.19 -8.87
CA GLY A 252 14.93 2.62 -8.06
C GLY A 252 15.30 3.46 -6.83
N PHE A 253 15.22 4.80 -6.91
CA PHE A 253 15.53 5.66 -5.77
C PHE A 253 14.46 5.59 -4.69
N ILE A 254 13.18 5.51 -5.10
CA ILE A 254 12.03 5.23 -4.24
C ILE A 254 12.32 3.94 -3.45
N LYS A 255 12.54 2.82 -4.15
CA LYS A 255 12.78 1.51 -3.50
C LYS A 255 13.91 1.52 -2.46
N LEU A 256 15.00 2.27 -2.72
CA LEU A 256 16.16 2.34 -1.82
C LEU A 256 15.82 3.01 -0.48
N ILE A 257 15.31 4.26 -0.53
CA ILE A 257 14.98 5.02 0.69
C ILE A 257 14.02 4.22 1.57
N PHE A 258 13.02 3.62 0.94
CA PHE A 258 12.00 2.88 1.66
C PHE A 258 12.49 1.55 2.22
N GLY A 259 13.28 0.80 1.45
CA GLY A 259 13.90 -0.42 1.96
C GLY A 259 14.60 -0.18 3.29
N LEU A 260 15.35 0.92 3.40
CA LEU A 260 16.06 1.29 4.63
C LEU A 260 15.13 1.68 5.78
N ILE A 261 14.14 2.55 5.53
CA ILE A 261 13.17 2.98 6.55
C ILE A 261 12.39 1.78 7.12
N LEU A 262 11.98 0.87 6.23
CA LEU A 262 11.20 -0.31 6.61
C LEU A 262 11.99 -1.28 7.49
N LEU A 263 13.29 -1.44 7.22
CA LEU A 263 14.15 -2.31 8.02
C LEU A 263 14.25 -1.83 9.47
N TYR A 264 14.39 -0.52 9.67
CA TYR A 264 14.40 0.09 11.00
C TYR A 264 13.09 -0.16 11.76
N PHE A 265 11.94 0.06 11.12
CA PHE A 265 10.65 -0.20 11.76
C PHE A 265 10.39 -1.68 12.02
N ALA A 266 10.84 -2.56 11.12
CA ALA A 266 10.71 -4.00 11.28
C ALA A 266 11.36 -4.51 12.56
N TYR A 267 12.60 -4.09 12.81
CA TYR A 267 13.36 -4.44 14.02
C TYR A 267 12.60 -4.07 15.30
N ASN A 268 12.09 -2.83 15.35
CA ASN A 268 11.37 -2.32 16.52
C ASN A 268 10.03 -3.06 16.76
N MET A 269 9.32 -3.45 15.71
CA MET A 269 8.07 -4.20 15.84
C MET A 269 8.30 -5.63 16.34
N ILE A 270 9.39 -6.28 15.93
CA ILE A 270 9.72 -7.62 16.43
C ILE A 270 10.07 -7.56 17.92
N ILE A 271 10.89 -6.59 18.34
CA ILE A 271 11.27 -6.46 19.76
C ILE A 271 10.07 -6.21 20.66
N LYS A 272 9.09 -5.43 20.24
CA LYS A 272 7.86 -5.23 21.02
C LYS A 272 6.94 -6.45 21.06
N GLY A 273 7.13 -7.40 20.15
CA GLY A 273 6.29 -8.59 20.01
C GLY A 273 6.76 -9.82 20.77
N VAL A 274 8.06 -9.87 21.13
CA VAL A 274 8.71 -10.91 21.94
C VAL A 274 8.65 -10.52 23.41
#